data_AF-A0AAD5BC51-F1
#
_entry.id   AF-A0AAD5BC51-F1
#
_cell.length_a   1.000
_cell.length_b   1.000
_cell.length_c   1.000
_cell.angle_alpha   90.00
_cell.angle_beta   90.00
_cell.angle_gamma   90.00
#
_symmetry.space_group_name_H-M   'P 1'
#
loop_
_entity.id
_entity.type
_entity.pdbx_description
1 polymer ?
#
loop_
_entity_poly.entity_id
_entity_poly.type
_entity_poly.pdbx_seq_one_letter_code
_entity_poly.pdbx_strand_id
1 'polypeptide(L)'
;MIVLCLVDCIPFIGPVLVFYFRVTSKGFLAHRRYFVLKGYNKTKMKQAFKANRPAYIAFGLAAILFEMMPWVDILIIFTNTIGAALWAVDMENKERQALHQIEDEYIVELASF
;
A
#
# COMPACT_ATOMS: atom_id res chain seq x y z
N MET A 1 12.04 -9.68 39.41
CA MET A 1 10.70 -9.74 38.78
C MET A 1 10.57 -8.84 37.54
N ILE A 2 11.04 -7.58 37.56
CA ILE A 2 11.01 -6.69 36.37
C ILE A 2 11.92 -7.14 35.22
N VAL A 3 13.12 -7.64 35.51
CA VAL A 3 14.08 -8.10 34.48
C VAL A 3 13.60 -9.37 33.77
N LEU A 4 12.96 -10.29 34.49
CA LEU A 4 12.31 -11.49 33.91
C LEU A 4 11.16 -11.09 32.98
N CYS A 5 10.31 -10.14 33.38
CA CYS A 5 9.21 -9.62 32.57
C CYS A 5 9.68 -8.99 31.23
N LEU A 6 10.85 -8.32 31.21
CA LEU A 6 11.45 -7.78 29.99
C LEU A 6 11.98 -8.87 29.05
N VAL A 7 12.54 -9.96 29.60
CA VAL A 7 13.00 -11.13 28.84
C VAL A 7 11.82 -11.95 28.31
N ASP A 8 10.75 -12.10 29.10
CA ASP A 8 9.46 -12.67 28.69
C ASP A 8 8.68 -11.78 27.70
N CYS A 9 9.11 -10.54 27.45
CA CYS A 9 8.53 -9.64 26.45
C CYS A 9 9.22 -9.75 25.07
N ILE A 10 10.42 -10.34 25.02
CA ILE A 10 11.13 -10.69 23.77
C ILE A 10 10.30 -11.63 22.85
N PRO A 11 9.52 -12.62 23.33
CA PRO A 11 8.66 -13.45 22.46
C PRO A 11 7.49 -12.70 21.84
N PHE A 12 7.13 -11.48 22.28
CA PHE A 12 6.05 -10.70 21.66
C PHE A 12 6.57 -9.60 20.74
N ILE A 13 7.61 -8.87 21.17
CA ILE A 13 8.16 -7.76 20.38
C ILE A 13 8.72 -8.24 19.04
N GLY A 14 9.43 -9.38 19.05
CA GLY A 14 9.99 -9.97 17.83
C GLY A 14 8.93 -10.31 16.78
N PRO A 15 7.93 -11.14 17.11
CA PRO A 15 6.84 -11.48 16.19
C PRO A 15 6.02 -10.27 15.73
N VAL A 16 5.74 -9.31 16.62
CA VAL A 16 5.00 -8.09 16.24
C VAL A 16 5.77 -7.28 15.21
N LEU A 17 7.10 -7.14 15.37
CA LEU A 17 7.93 -6.41 14.41
C LEU A 17 8.02 -7.14 13.07
N VAL A 18 8.24 -8.47 13.08
CA VAL A 18 8.27 -9.29 11.86
C VAL A 18 6.93 -9.26 11.14
N PHE A 19 5.83 -9.36 11.88
CA PHE A 19 4.48 -9.25 11.35
C PHE A 19 4.26 -7.88 10.68
N TYR A 20 4.66 -6.81 11.36
CA TYR A 20 4.58 -5.46 10.82
C TYR A 20 5.35 -5.29 9.51
N PHE A 21 6.60 -5.77 9.46
CA PHE A 21 7.40 -5.74 8.23
C PHE A 21 6.77 -6.58 7.12
N ARG A 22 6.22 -7.75 7.45
CA ARG A 22 5.55 -8.65 6.51
C ARG A 22 4.30 -8.00 5.91
N VAL A 23 3.41 -7.47 6.76
CA VAL A 23 2.21 -6.69 6.38
C VAL A 23 2.59 -5.57 5.41
N THR A 24 3.54 -4.75 5.81
CA THR A 24 3.96 -3.57 5.05
C THR A 24 4.54 -3.97 3.69
N SER A 25 5.35 -5.03 3.67
CA SER A 25 5.96 -5.55 2.45
C SER A 25 4.94 -6.17 1.51
N LYS A 26 3.96 -6.91 2.03
CA LYS A 26 2.85 -7.51 1.25
C LYS A 26 2.03 -6.45 0.54
N GLY A 27 1.65 -5.39 1.26
CA GLY A 27 0.95 -4.24 0.66
C GLY A 27 1.74 -3.60 -0.48
N PHE A 28 3.03 -3.35 -0.26
CA PHE A 28 3.90 -2.78 -1.29
C PHE A 28 4.04 -3.69 -2.52
N LEU A 29 4.17 -5.01 -2.31
CA LEU A 29 4.35 -5.97 -3.40
C LEU A 29 3.15 -5.99 -4.35
N ALA A 30 1.94 -5.77 -3.83
CA ALA A 30 0.71 -5.77 -4.60
C ALA A 30 0.72 -4.72 -5.74
N HIS A 31 1.37 -3.58 -5.54
CA HIS A 31 1.44 -2.50 -6.54
C HIS A 31 2.76 -2.46 -7.32
N ARG A 32 3.72 -3.34 -7.01
CA ARG A 32 5.04 -3.34 -7.65
C ARG A 32 4.94 -3.44 -9.17
N ARG A 33 4.06 -4.31 -9.68
CA ARG A 33 3.86 -4.50 -11.13
C ARG A 33 3.29 -3.25 -11.79
N TYR A 34 2.28 -2.65 -11.17
CA TYR A 34 1.70 -1.38 -11.62
C TYR A 34 2.77 -0.29 -11.72
N PHE A 35 3.57 -0.09 -10.68
CA PHE A 35 4.63 0.93 -10.70
C PHE A 35 5.70 0.69 -11.76
N VAL A 36 6.05 -0.58 -12.02
CA VAL A 36 6.98 -0.92 -13.11
C VAL A 36 6.38 -0.56 -14.46
N LEU A 37 5.10 -0.85 -14.70
CA LEU A 37 4.40 -0.51 -15.94
C LEU A 37 4.22 1.00 -16.12
N LYS A 38 4.04 1.73 -15.02
CA LYS A 38 4.00 3.20 -14.99
C LYS A 38 5.40 3.84 -15.19
N GLY A 39 6.46 3.05 -15.30
CA GLY A 39 7.83 3.55 -15.53
C GLY A 39 8.47 4.19 -14.29
N TYR A 40 8.01 3.87 -13.08
CA TYR A 40 8.58 4.43 -11.85
C TYR A 40 9.96 3.84 -11.55
N ASN A 41 10.93 4.71 -11.23
CA ASN A 41 12.20 4.29 -10.66
C ASN A 41 12.03 3.88 -9.17
N LYS A 42 12.97 3.12 -8.61
CA LYS A 42 12.96 2.63 -7.21
C LYS A 42 12.74 3.76 -6.20
N THR A 43 13.33 4.94 -6.43
CA THR A 43 13.15 6.11 -5.57
C THR A 43 11.72 6.65 -5.61
N LYS A 44 11.14 6.79 -6.81
CA LYS A 44 9.75 7.23 -7.00
C LYS A 44 8.76 6.24 -6.39
N MET A 45 9.03 4.94 -6.55
CA MET A 45 8.23 3.88 -5.94
C MET A 45 8.25 3.94 -4.42
N LYS A 46 9.42 4.17 -3.80
CA LYS A 46 9.54 4.38 -2.35
C LYS A 46 8.81 5.64 -1.89
N GLN A 47 8.84 6.72 -2.67
CA GLN A 47 8.15 7.96 -2.37
C GLN A 47 6.63 7.78 -2.42
N ALA A 48 6.11 7.15 -3.48
CA ALA A 48 4.69 6.81 -3.61
C ALA A 48 4.20 5.89 -2.46
N PHE A 49 5.04 4.93 -2.08
CA PHE A 49 4.79 4.08 -0.91
C PHE A 49 4.76 4.90 0.39
N LYS A 50 5.73 5.80 0.60
CA LYS A 50 5.80 6.65 1.80
C LYS A 50 4.59 7.57 1.92
N ALA A 51 4.11 8.12 0.80
CA ALA A 51 2.94 8.99 0.74
C ALA A 51 1.65 8.27 1.19
N ASN A 52 1.48 7.00 0.82
CA ASN A 52 0.27 6.21 1.11
C ASN A 52 0.52 5.04 2.08
N ARG A 53 1.54 5.17 2.94
CA ARG A 53 1.99 4.11 3.86
C ARG A 53 0.86 3.48 4.70
N PRO A 54 -0.07 4.22 5.32
CA PRO A 54 -1.16 3.61 6.10
C PRO A 54 -2.09 2.76 5.24
N ALA A 55 -2.38 3.16 3.99
CA ALA A 55 -3.21 2.38 3.08
C ALA A 55 -2.52 1.07 2.68
N TYR A 56 -1.21 1.09 2.42
CA TYR A 56 -0.44 -0.13 2.15
C TYR A 56 -0.42 -1.11 3.34
N ILE A 57 -0.34 -0.59 4.56
CA ILE A 57 -0.41 -1.42 5.78
C ILE A 57 -1.80 -2.04 5.90
N ALA A 58 -2.88 -1.28 5.70
CA ALA A 58 -4.24 -1.79 5.76
C ALA A 58 -4.50 -2.87 4.70
N PHE A 59 -4.03 -2.64 3.46
CA PHE A 59 -4.12 -3.63 2.39
C PHE A 59 -3.34 -4.91 2.72
N GLY A 60 -2.11 -4.77 3.22
CA GLY A 60 -1.28 -5.90 3.65
C GLY A 60 -1.88 -6.68 4.83
N LEU A 61 -2.57 -6.00 5.75
CA LEU A 61 -3.30 -6.62 6.85
C LEU A 61 -4.46 -7.46 6.31
N ALA A 62 -5.30 -6.88 5.45
CA ALA A 62 -6.42 -7.60 4.84
C ALA A 62 -5.94 -8.84 4.08
N ALA A 63 -4.88 -8.70 3.27
CA ALA A 63 -4.28 -9.81 2.54
C ALA A 63 -3.78 -10.93 3.47
N ILE A 64 -3.06 -10.58 4.54
CA ILE A 64 -2.53 -11.57 5.49
C ILE A 64 -3.66 -12.23 6.28
N LEU A 65 -4.71 -11.49 6.68
CA LEU A 65 -5.87 -12.07 7.36
C LEU A 65 -6.56 -13.13 6.50
N PHE A 66 -6.63 -12.91 5.18
CA PHE A 66 -7.15 -13.91 4.27
C PHE A 66 -6.21 -15.09 4.06
N GLU A 67 -4.88 -14.87 4.02
CA GLU A 67 -3.86 -15.93 3.99
C GLU A 67 -3.90 -16.83 5.25
N MET A 68 -4.46 -16.35 6.37
CA MET A 68 -4.64 -17.18 7.57
C MET A 68 -5.67 -18.31 7.39
N MET A 69 -6.48 -18.27 6.32
CA MET A 69 -7.45 -19.32 6.04
C MET A 69 -6.83 -20.39 5.11
N PRO A 70 -6.53 -21.60 5.62
CA PRO A 70 -5.69 -22.58 4.91
C PRO A 70 -6.34 -23.16 3.64
N TRP A 71 -7.67 -23.05 3.48
CA TRP A 71 -8.41 -23.72 2.41
C TRP A 71 -8.70 -22.84 1.19
N VAL A 72 -8.59 -21.50 1.31
CA VAL A 72 -8.95 -20.53 0.25
C VAL A 72 -7.77 -19.70 -0.23
N ASP A 73 -6.56 -19.95 0.29
CA ASP A 73 -5.37 -19.14 -0.01
C ASP A 73 -5.14 -18.91 -1.51
N ILE A 74 -5.37 -19.95 -2.34
CA ILE A 74 -5.27 -19.86 -3.80
C ILE A 74 -6.27 -18.86 -4.41
N LEU A 75 -7.53 -18.86 -3.95
CA LEU A 75 -8.57 -17.93 -4.42
C LEU A 75 -8.30 -16.50 -3.93
N ILE A 76 -7.71 -16.38 -2.75
CA ILE A 76 -7.34 -15.10 -2.16
C ILE A 76 -6.20 -14.41 -2.93
N ILE A 77 -5.29 -15.14 -3.57
CA ILE A 77 -4.28 -14.55 -4.46
C ILE A 77 -4.95 -13.73 -5.57
N PHE A 78 -6.00 -14.28 -6.20
CA PHE A 78 -6.75 -13.54 -7.24
C PHE A 78 -7.47 -12.33 -6.65
N THR A 79 -8.08 -12.50 -5.47
CA THR A 79 -8.78 -11.41 -4.76
C THR A 79 -7.83 -10.26 -4.43
N ASN A 80 -6.64 -10.55 -3.91
CA ASN A 80 -5.59 -9.56 -3.64
C ASN A 80 -5.12 -8.87 -4.92
N THR A 81 -5.02 -9.61 -6.04
CA THR A 81 -4.62 -9.03 -7.33
C THR A 81 -5.70 -8.09 -7.89
N ILE A 82 -6.97 -8.49 -7.82
CA ILE A 82 -8.10 -7.67 -8.24
C ILE A 82 -8.21 -6.43 -7.37
N GLY A 83 -8.12 -6.57 -6.05
CA GLY A 83 -8.14 -5.44 -5.12
C GLY A 83 -6.98 -4.46 -5.36
N ALA A 84 -5.78 -4.97 -5.65
CA ALA A 84 -4.65 -4.12 -6.01
C ALA A 84 -4.86 -3.40 -7.35
N ALA A 85 -5.45 -4.07 -8.35
CA ALA A 85 -5.76 -3.46 -9.63
C ALA A 85 -6.82 -2.36 -9.49
N LEU A 86 -7.89 -2.61 -8.73
CA LEU A 86 -8.92 -1.61 -8.45
C LEU A 86 -8.35 -0.41 -7.69
N TRP A 87 -7.48 -0.63 -6.72
CA TRP A 87 -6.82 0.47 -6.01
C TRP A 87 -5.88 1.25 -6.95
N ALA A 88 -5.13 0.58 -7.83
CA ALA A 88 -4.33 1.26 -8.84
C ALA A 88 -5.18 2.14 -9.78
N VAL A 89 -6.36 1.66 -10.19
CA VAL A 89 -7.32 2.46 -10.98
C VAL A 89 -7.81 3.68 -10.21
N ASP A 90 -8.14 3.54 -8.92
CA ASP A 90 -8.51 4.67 -8.07
C ASP A 90 -7.36 5.68 -7.91
N MET A 91 -6.11 5.22 -7.80
CA MET A 91 -4.94 6.09 -7.78
C MET A 91 -4.80 6.89 -9.09
N GLU A 92 -4.95 6.24 -10.24
CA GLU A 92 -4.90 6.90 -11.57
C GLU A 92 -6.04 7.92 -11.73
N ASN A 93 -7.25 7.58 -11.26
CA ASN A 93 -8.39 8.49 -11.32
C ASN A 93 -8.17 9.75 -10.48
N LYS A 94 -7.61 9.61 -9.27
CA LYS A 94 -7.24 10.74 -8.42
C LYS A 94 -6.15 11.61 -9.03
N GLU A 95 -5.14 10.99 -9.64
CA GLU A 95 -4.10 11.72 -10.38
C GLU A 95 -4.69 12.50 -11.56
N ARG A 96 -5.58 11.87 -12.35
CA ARG A 96 -6.28 12.54 -13.47
C ARG A 96 -7.14 13.71 -13.02
N GLN A 97 -7.89 13.55 -11.93
CA GLN A 97 -8.71 14.63 -11.36
C GLN A 97 -7.86 15.82 -10.91
N ALA A 98 -6.72 15.55 -10.27
CA ALA A 98 -5.79 16.60 -9.87
C ALA A 98 -5.23 17.36 -11.08
N LEU A 99 -4.96 16.68 -12.21
CA LEU A 99 -4.52 17.33 -13.45
C LEU A 99 -5.60 18.23 -14.05
N HIS A 100 -6.85 17.77 -14.11
CA HIS A 100 -7.97 18.60 -14.61
C HIS A 100 -8.18 19.86 -13.77
N GLN A 101 -8.05 19.74 -12.44
CA GLN A 101 -8.21 20.89 -11.55
C GLN A 101 -7.14 21.98 -11.80
N ILE A 102 -5.91 21.58 -12.14
CA ILE A 102 -4.83 22.50 -12.50
C ILE A 102 -5.11 23.17 -13.85
N GLU A 103 -5.63 22.41 -14.82
CA GLU A 103 -5.98 22.95 -16.14
C GLU A 103 -7.12 23.97 -16.04
N ASP A 104 -8.18 23.66 -15.29
CA ASP A 104 -9.31 24.57 -15.06
C ASP A 104 -8.86 25.88 -14.39
N GLU A 105 -7.96 25.81 -13.39
CA GLU A 105 -7.40 26.99 -12.71
C GLU A 105 -6.63 27.89 -13.69
N TYR A 106 -5.84 27.31 -14.59
CA TYR A 106 -5.06 28.05 -15.58
C TYR A 106 -5.94 28.67 -16.67
N ILE A 107 -6.99 27.99 -17.11
CA ILE A 107 -7.96 28.54 -18.08
C ILE A 107 -8.72 29.72 -17.48
N VAL A 108 -9.09 29.67 -16.20
CA VAL A 108 -9.71 30.80 -15.49
C VAL A 108 -8.75 31.98 -15.36
N GLU A 109 -7.47 31.72 -15.03
CA GLU A 109 -6.44 32.77 -14.94
C GLU A 109 -6.20 33.44 -16.29
N LEU A 110 -6.08 32.66 -17.37
CA LEU A 110 -5.93 33.16 -18.74
C LEU A 110 -7.17 33.93 -19.25
N ALA A 111 -8.38 33.53 -18.86
CA ALA A 111 -9.61 34.22 -19.25
C ALA A 111 -9.87 35.51 -18.46
N SER A 112 -9.11 35.76 -17.38
CA SER A 112 -9.22 36.94 -16.54
C SER A 112 -8.29 38.11 -16.93
N PHE A 113 -7.39 37.87 -17.90
CA PHE A 113 -6.53 38.88 -18.56
C PHE A 113 -7.19 39.43 -19.83
#